data_AF-A0A1M6DVQ4-F1
#
_entry.id   AF-A0A1M6DVQ4-F1
#
_cell.length_a   1.000
_cell.length_b   1.000
_cell.length_c   1.000
_cell.angle_alpha   90.00
_cell.angle_beta   90.00
_cell.angle_gamma   90.00
#
_symmetry.space_group_name_H-M   'P 1'
#
loop_
_entity.id
_entity.type
_entity.pdbx_description
1 polymer ?
#
loop_
_entity_poly.entity_id
_entity_poly.type
_entity_poly.pdbx_seq_one_letter_code
_entity_poly.pdbx_strand_id
1 'polypeptide(L)'
;MNIRAIWKYYVDINMFNIPFSLFFGFTSGIFWSLIMFSSFGILMGYIGFHAFKKNEYFGYYNLGFTKFNLIKKVWLINASISFLGLLIFMIFR
;
A
#
# COMPACT_ATOMS: atom_id res chain seq x y z
N MET A 1 0.19 20.94 -2.21
CA MET A 1 0.67 19.56 -1.89
C MET A 1 0.99 18.84 -3.19
N ASN A 2 2.20 18.28 -3.34
CA ASN A 2 2.58 17.63 -4.60
C ASN A 2 1.90 16.25 -4.73
N ILE A 3 0.70 16.23 -5.32
CA ILE A 3 -0.14 15.03 -5.46
C ILE A 3 0.54 13.94 -6.29
N ARG A 4 1.36 14.34 -7.29
CA ARG A 4 2.09 13.41 -8.17
C ARG A 4 3.11 12.59 -7.38
N ALA A 5 3.81 13.22 -6.44
CA ALA A 5 4.79 12.54 -5.59
C ALA A 5 4.12 11.46 -4.72
N ILE A 6 2.97 11.79 -4.11
CA ILE A 6 2.20 10.84 -3.29
C ILE A 6 1.69 9.69 -4.16
N TRP A 7 1.17 9.99 -5.34
CA TRP A 7 0.66 8.96 -6.26
C TRP A 7 1.77 8.02 -6.74
N LYS A 8 2.93 8.56 -7.10
CA LYS A 8 4.09 7.74 -7.46
C LYS A 8 4.49 6.80 -6.31
N TYR A 9 4.63 7.34 -5.10
CA TYR A 9 4.98 6.54 -3.93
C TYR A 9 3.92 5.46 -3.63
N TYR A 10 2.64 5.80 -3.79
CA TYR A 10 1.53 4.86 -3.65
C TYR A 10 1.63 3.70 -4.65
N VAL A 11 1.90 3.98 -5.92
CA VAL A 11 2.08 2.94 -6.94
C VAL A 11 3.28 2.07 -6.62
N ASP A 12 4.41 2.69 -6.24
CA ASP A 12 5.64 1.95 -5.96
C ASP A 12 5.51 1.00 -4.75
N ILE A 13 4.84 1.43 -3.67
CA ILE A 13 4.54 0.55 -2.53
C ILE A 13 3.58 -0.57 -2.96
N ASN A 14 2.53 -0.23 -3.73
CA ASN A 14 1.52 -1.20 -4.10
C ASN A 14 1.98 -2.22 -5.14
N MET A 15 3.00 -1.90 -5.94
CA MET A 15 3.65 -2.85 -6.85
C MET A 15 4.17 -4.09 -6.11
N PHE A 16 4.58 -3.94 -4.85
CA PHE A 16 5.03 -5.04 -3.99
C PHE A 16 3.92 -5.55 -3.07
N ASN A 17 3.05 -4.67 -2.59
CA ASN A 17 1.93 -5.04 -1.71
C ASN A 17 0.93 -5.98 -2.41
N ILE A 18 0.51 -5.65 -3.64
CA ILE A 18 -0.55 -6.37 -4.35
C ILE A 18 -0.16 -7.84 -4.58
N PRO A 19 1.01 -8.18 -5.14
CA PRO A 19 1.40 -9.59 -5.32
C PRO A 19 1.42 -10.37 -4.00
N PHE A 20 1.93 -9.75 -2.92
CA PHE A 20 1.95 -10.38 -1.61
C PHE A 20 0.54 -10.65 -1.06
N SER A 21 -0.35 -9.67 -1.17
CA SER A 21 -1.73 -9.78 -0.69
C SER A 21 -2.57 -10.75 -1.52
N LEU A 22 -2.31 -10.85 -2.83
CA LEU A 22 -2.93 -11.83 -3.70
C LEU A 22 -2.46 -13.25 -3.37
N PHE A 23 -1.17 -13.45 -3.11
CA PHE A 23 -0.62 -14.75 -2.70
C PHE A 23 -1.32 -15.29 -1.44
N PHE A 24 -1.54 -14.43 -0.44
CA PHE A 24 -2.33 -14.78 0.74
C PHE A 24 -3.82 -14.99 0.42
N GLY A 25 -4.36 -14.23 -0.52
CA GLY A 25 -5.72 -14.42 -1.03
C GLY A 25 -5.95 -15.78 -1.66
N PHE A 26 -4.99 -16.30 -2.42
CA PHE A 26 -5.09 -17.62 -3.04
C PHE A 26 -5.09 -18.77 -2.01
N THR A 27 -4.40 -18.59 -0.88
CA THR A 27 -4.28 -19.65 0.15
C THR A 27 -5.37 -19.58 1.21
N SER A 28 -5.80 -18.37 1.59
CA SER A 28 -6.70 -18.14 2.73
C SER A 28 -8.05 -17.55 2.33
N GLY A 29 -8.21 -17.10 1.07
CA GLY A 29 -9.44 -16.51 0.53
C GLY A 29 -9.44 -14.98 0.48
N ILE A 30 -10.46 -14.43 -0.19
CA ILE A 30 -10.59 -12.99 -0.51
C ILE A 30 -10.61 -12.10 0.75
N PHE A 31 -11.29 -12.54 1.81
CA PHE A 31 -11.34 -11.79 3.07
C PHE A 31 -9.95 -11.52 3.64
N TRP A 32 -9.10 -12.55 3.70
CA TRP A 32 -7.73 -12.43 4.17
C TRP A 32 -6.84 -11.63 3.21
N SER A 33 -7.08 -11.71 1.90
CA SER A 33 -6.39 -10.86 0.92
C SER A 33 -6.57 -9.37 1.21
N LEU A 34 -7.82 -8.95 1.48
CA LEU A 34 -8.15 -7.55 1.76
C LEU A 34 -7.51 -7.07 3.07
N ILE A 35 -7.58 -7.89 4.13
CA ILE A 35 -6.91 -7.59 5.40
C ILE A 35 -5.39 -7.44 5.20
N MET A 36 -4.77 -8.35 4.45
CA MET A 36 -3.33 -8.29 4.19
C MET A 36 -2.96 -7.04 3.38
N PHE A 37 -3.77 -6.67 2.38
CA PHE A 37 -3.56 -5.48 1.55
C PHE A 37 -3.51 -4.16 2.31
N SER A 38 -4.28 -4.04 3.39
CA SER A 38 -4.32 -2.84 4.25
C SER A 38 -3.43 -2.93 5.50
N SER A 39 -2.73 -4.05 5.70
CA SER A 39 -1.86 -4.28 6.87
C SER A 39 -0.45 -4.75 6.46
N PHE A 40 -0.16 -6.04 6.58
CA PHE A 40 1.17 -6.63 6.34
C PHE A 40 1.68 -6.44 4.92
N GLY A 41 0.79 -6.39 3.93
CA GLY A 41 1.17 -6.14 2.56
C GLY A 41 1.77 -4.75 2.34
N ILE A 42 1.35 -3.74 3.12
CA ILE A 42 1.98 -2.41 3.10
C ILE A 42 3.39 -2.47 3.68
N LEU A 43 3.59 -3.27 4.72
CA LEU A 43 4.92 -3.49 5.31
C LEU A 43 5.85 -4.17 4.30
N MET A 44 5.37 -5.18 3.58
CA MET A 44 6.13 -5.79 2.48
C MET A 44 6.41 -4.79 1.36
N GLY A 45 5.45 -3.92 1.03
CA GLY A 45 5.68 -2.86 0.05
C GLY A 45 6.70 -1.83 0.49
N TYR A 46 6.70 -1.46 1.78
CA TYR A 46 7.73 -0.61 2.36
C TYR A 46 9.12 -1.25 2.31
N ILE A 47 9.24 -2.54 2.64
CA ILE A 47 10.51 -3.28 2.54
C ILE A 47 10.99 -3.31 1.10
N GLY A 48 10.12 -3.63 0.14
CA GLY A 48 10.45 -3.64 -1.29
C GLY A 48 10.92 -2.26 -1.78
N PHE A 49 10.19 -1.20 -1.42
CA PHE A 49 10.60 0.17 -1.74
C PHE A 49 11.94 0.52 -1.11
N HIS A 50 12.16 0.16 0.15
CA HIS A 50 13.43 0.42 0.83
C HIS A 50 14.60 -0.36 0.22
N ALA A 51 14.39 -1.60 -0.21
CA ALA A 51 15.42 -2.42 -0.82
C ALA A 51 15.84 -1.87 -2.20
N PHE A 52 14.87 -1.53 -3.06
CA PHE A 52 15.13 -1.23 -4.47
C PHE A 52 15.15 0.27 -4.80
N LYS A 53 14.43 1.11 -4.03
CA LYS A 53 14.17 2.52 -4.37
C LYS A 53 14.51 3.50 -3.24
N LYS A 54 15.32 3.11 -2.25
CA LYS A 54 15.67 4.00 -1.11
C LYS A 54 16.20 5.37 -1.51
N ASN A 55 16.90 5.48 -2.64
CA ASN A 55 17.48 6.74 -3.11
C ASN A 55 16.39 7.76 -3.47
N GLU A 56 15.19 7.32 -3.84
CA GLU A 56 14.07 8.22 -4.16
C GLU A 56 13.57 8.97 -2.92
N TYR A 57 13.84 8.48 -1.70
CA TYR A 57 13.50 9.20 -0.46
C TYR A 57 14.14 10.59 -0.41
N PHE A 58 15.35 10.78 -0.93
CA PHE A 58 15.96 12.12 -0.98
C PHE A 58 15.13 13.10 -1.82
N GLY A 59 14.58 12.64 -2.94
CA GLY A 59 13.66 13.46 -3.76
C GLY A 59 12.38 13.81 -3.01
N TYR A 60 11.82 12.88 -2.26
CA TYR A 60 10.64 13.15 -1.42
C TYR A 60 10.93 14.12 -0.27
N TYR A 61 12.11 14.02 0.36
CA TYR A 61 12.53 14.94 1.41
C TYR A 61 12.71 16.37 0.87
N ASN A 62 13.29 16.53 -0.32
CA ASN A 62 13.41 17.84 -0.98
C ASN A 62 12.04 18.47 -1.29
N LEU A 63 11.00 17.65 -1.45
CA LEU A 63 9.62 18.09 -1.63
C LEU A 63 8.87 18.33 -0.30
N GLY A 64 9.56 18.22 0.84
CA GLY A 64 9.01 18.45 2.18
C GLY A 64 8.26 17.24 2.76
N PHE A 65 8.37 16.05 2.17
CA PHE A 65 7.74 14.85 2.70
C PHE A 65 8.69 14.08 3.62
N THR A 66 8.14 13.57 4.73
CA THR A 66 8.82 12.57 5.57
C THR A 66 8.39 11.16 5.18
N LYS A 67 9.23 10.16 5.46
CA LYS A 67 8.89 8.73 5.28
C LYS A 67 7.55 8.37 5.95
N PHE A 68 7.36 8.85 7.18
CA PHE A 68 6.14 8.60 7.94
C PHE A 68 4.90 9.22 7.29
N ASN A 69 5.03 10.46 6.78
CA ASN A 69 3.92 11.12 6.07
C ASN A 69 3.52 10.37 4.80
N LEU A 70 4.50 9.84 4.05
CA LEU A 70 4.25 9.06 2.85
C LEU A 70 3.56 7.73 3.16
N ILE A 71 4.10 6.95 4.10
CA ILE A 71 3.52 5.64 4.44
C ILE A 71 2.13 5.77 5.06
N LYS A 72 1.89 6.80 5.89
CA LYS A 72 0.56 7.08 6.46
C LYS A 72 -0.47 7.37 5.37
N LYS A 73 -0.09 8.12 4.32
CA LYS A 73 -0.97 8.39 3.18
C LYS A 73 -1.29 7.12 2.39
N VAL A 74 -0.30 6.28 2.13
CA VAL A 74 -0.53 4.98 1.45
C VAL A 74 -1.44 4.10 2.29
N TRP A 75 -1.19 4.03 3.59
CA TRP A 75 -2.02 3.26 4.51
C TRP A 75 -3.49 3.72 4.51
N LEU A 76 -3.75 5.03 4.56
CA LEU A 76 -5.12 5.56 4.49
C LEU A 76 -5.82 5.21 3.17
N ILE A 77 -5.12 5.32 2.03
CA ILE A 77 -5.70 4.99 0.72
C ILE A 77 -5.98 3.48 0.64
N ASN A 78 -5.02 2.64 1.00
CA ASN A 78 -5.18 1.18 0.99
C ASN A 78 -6.27 0.70 1.96
N ALA A 79 -6.35 1.28 3.17
CA ALA A 79 -7.39 0.98 4.14
C ALA A 79 -8.78 1.36 3.61
N SER A 80 -8.90 2.51 2.93
CA SER A 80 -10.15 2.95 2.31
C SER A 80 -10.59 1.98 1.21
N ILE A 81 -9.65 1.57 0.33
CA ILE A 81 -9.92 0.60 -0.74
C ILE A 81 -10.29 -0.77 -0.15
N SER A 82 -9.56 -1.24 0.86
CA SER A 82 -9.84 -2.51 1.53
C SER A 82 -11.19 -2.49 2.23
N PHE A 83 -11.55 -1.38 2.87
CA PHE A 83 -12.84 -1.23 3.53
C PHE A 83 -14.00 -1.28 2.52
N LEU A 84 -13.88 -0.56 1.39
CA LEU A 84 -14.86 -0.64 0.30
C LEU A 84 -14.94 -2.06 -0.29
N GLY A 85 -13.80 -2.73 -0.50
CA GLY A 85 -13.75 -4.10 -0.96
C GLY A 85 -14.42 -5.08 0.01
N LEU A 86 -14.24 -4.89 1.31
CA LEU A 86 -14.90 -5.70 2.35
C LEU A 86 -16.41 -5.47 2.37
N LEU A 87 -16.88 -4.22 2.26
CA LEU A 87 -18.30 -3.91 2.19
C LEU A 87 -18.96 -4.59 0.99
N ILE A 88 -18.34 -4.51 -0.19
CA ILE A 88 -18.82 -5.19 -1.40
C ILE A 88 -18.84 -6.71 -1.15
N PHE A 89 -17.76 -7.28 -0.62
CA PHE A 89 -17.69 -8.71 -0.31
C PHE A 89 -18.80 -9.16 0.65
N MET A 90 -19.17 -8.34 1.64
CA MET A 90 -20.26 -8.65 2.57
C MET A 90 -21.66 -8.58 1.93
N ILE A 91 -21.85 -7.74 0.91
CA ILE A 91 -23.14 -7.62 0.21
C ILE A 91 -23.39 -8.81 -0.73
N PHE A 92 -22.34 -9.31 -1.38
CA PHE A 92 -22.44 -10.39 -2.39
C PHE A 92 -22.20 -11.80 -1.85
N ARG A 93 -21.89 -11.93 -0.56
CA ARG A 93 -21.68 -13.21 0.12
C ARG A 93 -22.99 -13.68 0.77
#